data_AF-A0A8S4H5W6-F1
#
_entry.id   AF-A0A8S4H5W6-F1
#
_cell.length_a   1.000
_cell.length_b   1.000
_cell.length_c   1.000
_cell.angle_alpha   90.00
_cell.angle_beta   90.00
_cell.angle_gamma   90.00
#
_symmetry.space_group_name_H-M   'P 1'
#
loop_
_entity.id
_entity.type
_entity.pdbx_description
1 polymer ?
#
loop_
_entity_poly.entity_id
_entity_poly.type
_entity_poly.pdbx_seq_one_letter_code
_entity_poly.pdbx_strand_id
1 'polypeptide(L)'
;MEDQTNKDIFDYVNLFQSNKESYERVTSTPDNTHITACNYISREVYEDQSFVSTCVKITRYLTHINDEFKTKNVKDKCEYLNYFINFNIKSVKTDVDDTFNLFNKIRSGFNEKLNSEIKICMESMKHIKKEELIDLKILMDLFGDFEKFKRIDEESELNCSIGEKCVKSYMDSLNKCKDNNKIKFCNILEMFYKYYNEQAPTLDYCKNVQRYLPPVKGYLNAVSYAVIAVYTIPILLSTVFLLYKFTPLQSWIRPQIVEKKKLLKNLQEENFKLQENYKINEADTRNNEFNLGYNAVLN
;
A
#
# COMPACT_ATOMS: atom_id res chain seq x y z
N MET A 1 12.35 -1.38 36.10
CA MET A 1 13.20 -1.98 35.05
C MET A 1 12.55 -1.63 33.74
N GLU A 2 12.99 -0.54 33.12
CA GLU A 2 12.53 -0.14 31.78
C GLU A 2 13.01 -1.19 30.78
N ASP A 3 12.05 -1.77 30.07
CA ASP A 3 12.28 -2.59 28.89
C ASP A 3 12.98 -1.70 27.85
N GLN A 4 14.27 -1.93 27.67
CA GLN A 4 15.08 -1.24 26.68
C GLN A 4 14.64 -1.78 25.31
N THR A 5 13.53 -1.25 24.82
CA THR A 5 12.99 -1.58 23.51
C THR A 5 14.08 -1.23 22.50
N ASN A 6 14.68 -2.26 21.92
CA ASN A 6 15.70 -2.13 20.90
C ASN A 6 14.99 -1.57 19.65
N LYS A 7 14.83 -0.24 19.61
CA LYS A 7 14.10 0.47 18.55
C LYS A 7 14.76 0.16 17.21
N ASP A 8 13.97 -0.37 16.30
CA ASP A 8 14.38 -0.87 15.00
C ASP A 8 14.34 0.29 13.98
N ILE A 9 15.14 0.22 12.92
CA ILE A 9 15.09 1.20 11.82
C ILE A 9 13.68 1.32 11.21
N PHE A 10 12.95 0.21 11.24
CA PHE A 10 11.54 0.12 10.82
C PHE A 10 10.64 1.09 11.61
N ASP A 11 10.96 1.44 12.86
CA ASP A 11 10.13 2.33 13.70
C ASP A 11 10.10 3.79 13.21
N TYR A 12 10.99 4.18 12.30
CA TYR A 12 11.17 5.58 11.86
C TYR A 12 10.82 5.81 10.39
N VAL A 13 10.39 4.79 9.66
CA VAL A 13 10.22 4.84 8.20
C VAL A 13 9.22 5.90 7.74
N ASN A 14 8.17 6.16 8.53
CA ASN A 14 7.21 7.24 8.26
C ASN A 14 7.84 8.65 8.31
N LEU A 15 8.99 8.81 8.98
CA LEU A 15 9.75 10.06 9.04
C LEU A 15 10.88 10.12 7.98
N PHE A 16 11.12 9.05 7.23
CA PHE A 16 12.22 9.04 6.26
C PHE A 16 12.04 10.04 5.13
N GLN A 17 10.81 10.31 4.69
CA GLN A 17 10.58 11.32 3.66
C GLN A 17 10.92 12.73 4.15
N SER A 18 10.50 13.12 5.35
CA SER A 18 10.83 14.45 5.89
C SER A 18 12.33 14.57 6.16
N ASN A 19 12.97 13.51 6.62
CA ASN A 19 14.42 13.46 6.80
C ASN A 19 15.19 13.50 5.48
N LYS A 20 14.67 12.89 4.42
CA LYS A 20 15.19 13.02 3.05
C LYS A 20 15.10 14.46 2.55
N GLU A 21 13.95 15.11 2.69
CA GLU A 21 13.78 16.52 2.31
C GLU A 21 14.70 17.44 3.13
N SER A 22 14.89 17.15 4.41
CA SER A 22 15.87 17.83 5.26
C SER A 22 17.30 17.64 4.74
N TYR A 23 17.70 16.40 4.46
CA TYR A 23 19.01 16.07 3.92
C TYR A 23 19.28 16.78 2.59
N GLU A 24 18.34 16.73 1.63
CA GLU A 24 18.48 17.37 0.32
C GLU A 24 18.63 18.89 0.44
N ARG A 25 17.80 19.52 1.28
CA ARG A 25 17.88 20.95 1.56
C ARG A 25 19.22 21.32 2.21
N VAL A 26 19.61 20.59 3.26
CA VAL A 26 20.85 20.84 3.99
C VAL A 26 22.05 20.67 3.07
N THR A 27 22.05 19.69 2.17
CA THR A 27 23.20 19.33 1.32
C THR A 27 23.17 19.96 -0.09
N SER A 28 22.24 20.89 -0.32
CA SER A 28 22.03 21.54 -1.63
C SER A 28 23.18 22.46 -2.06
N THR A 29 23.92 23.06 -1.12
CA THR A 29 25.05 23.94 -1.44
C THR A 29 26.39 23.23 -1.26
N PRO A 30 27.43 23.57 -2.06
CA PRO A 30 28.77 23.03 -1.85
C PRO A 30 29.32 23.37 -0.47
N ASP A 31 30.09 22.44 0.11
CA ASP A 31 30.80 22.62 1.37
C ASP A 31 32.12 21.85 1.30
N ASN A 32 33.23 22.51 1.63
CA ASN A 32 34.56 21.90 1.59
C ASN A 32 35.16 21.72 2.99
N THR A 33 34.42 22.01 4.06
CA THR A 33 34.90 21.99 5.45
C THR A 33 35.58 20.67 5.82
N HIS A 34 35.01 19.54 5.40
CA HIS A 34 35.52 18.20 5.71
C HIS A 34 36.11 17.47 4.50
N ILE A 35 36.50 18.20 3.44
CA ILE A 35 36.99 17.58 2.19
C ILE A 35 38.24 16.71 2.42
N THR A 36 39.16 17.14 3.28
CA THR A 36 40.39 16.39 3.60
C THR A 36 40.07 15.05 4.28
N ALA A 37 39.15 15.05 5.23
CA ALA A 37 38.67 13.83 5.88
C ALA A 37 37.97 12.91 4.86
N CYS A 38 37.14 13.48 3.99
CA CYS A 38 36.44 12.71 2.95
C CYS A 38 37.37 12.13 1.89
N ASN A 39 38.44 12.83 1.52
CA ASN A 39 39.47 12.30 0.61
C ASN A 39 40.17 11.08 1.21
N TYR A 40 40.46 11.11 2.53
CA TYR A 40 41.01 9.96 3.25
C TYR A 40 40.02 8.79 3.24
N ILE A 41 38.78 9.02 3.67
CA ILE A 41 37.75 7.97 3.76
C ILE A 41 37.51 7.35 2.39
N SER A 42 37.41 8.15 1.32
CA SER A 42 37.18 7.64 -0.03
C SER A 42 38.32 6.72 -0.50
N ARG A 43 39.58 7.08 -0.21
CA ARG A 43 40.74 6.24 -0.56
C ARG A 43 40.76 4.93 0.21
N GLU A 44 40.49 4.96 1.51
CA GLU A 44 40.50 3.74 2.34
C GLU A 44 39.35 2.78 2.00
N VAL A 45 38.19 3.32 1.63
CA VAL A 45 36.99 2.52 1.36
C VAL A 45 36.97 2.02 -0.08
N TYR A 46 37.22 2.89 -1.05
CA TYR A 46 37.00 2.62 -2.48
C TYR A 46 38.28 2.62 -3.34
N GLU A 47 39.43 2.99 -2.76
CA GLU A 47 40.72 3.14 -3.47
C GLU A 47 40.69 4.22 -4.56
N ASP A 48 39.69 5.11 -4.52
CA ASP A 48 39.51 6.20 -5.48
C ASP A 48 38.84 7.43 -4.83
N GLN A 49 38.31 8.36 -5.64
CA GLN A 49 37.61 9.58 -5.19
C GLN A 49 36.09 9.52 -5.41
N SER A 50 35.54 8.36 -5.77
CA SER A 50 34.13 8.16 -6.12
C SER A 50 33.17 8.48 -4.96
N PHE A 51 33.64 8.38 -3.71
CA PHE A 51 32.84 8.60 -2.52
C PHE A 51 32.99 10.01 -1.92
N VAL A 52 33.93 10.83 -2.39
CA VAL A 52 34.25 12.13 -1.75
C VAL A 52 33.03 13.04 -1.69
N SER A 53 32.31 13.19 -2.80
CA SER A 53 31.13 14.07 -2.86
C SER A 53 30.00 13.59 -1.95
N THR A 54 29.75 12.27 -1.93
CA THR A 54 28.78 11.63 -1.03
C THR A 54 29.17 11.80 0.43
N CYS A 55 30.45 11.58 0.76
CA CYS A 55 31.00 11.79 2.09
C CYS A 55 30.79 13.24 2.56
N VAL A 56 31.11 14.22 1.72
CA VAL A 56 30.92 15.64 2.06
C VAL A 56 29.46 15.94 2.43
N LYS A 57 28.50 15.42 1.66
CA LYS A 57 27.07 15.58 1.97
C LYS A 57 26.68 14.89 3.28
N ILE A 58 27.19 13.68 3.53
CA ILE A 58 26.97 12.96 4.79
C ILE A 58 27.49 13.78 5.97
N THR A 59 28.73 14.27 5.90
CA THR A 59 29.34 15.04 6.99
C THR A 59 28.57 16.32 7.26
N ARG A 60 28.14 17.03 6.21
CA ARG A 60 27.32 18.23 6.38
C ARG A 60 25.99 17.95 7.07
N TYR A 61 25.35 16.83 6.74
CA TYR A 61 24.13 16.42 7.43
C TYR A 61 24.39 16.01 8.88
N LEU A 62 25.52 15.36 9.18
CA LEU A 62 25.94 15.05 10.55
C LEU A 62 26.17 16.33 11.37
N THR A 63 26.80 17.36 10.82
CA THR A 63 26.96 18.66 11.49
C THR A 63 25.59 19.26 11.83
N HIS A 64 24.66 19.24 10.87
CA HIS A 64 23.29 19.70 11.10
C HIS A 64 22.56 18.88 12.18
N ILE A 65 22.72 17.55 12.20
CA ILE A 65 22.16 16.68 13.26
C ILE A 65 22.72 17.07 14.63
N ASN A 66 24.03 17.29 14.75
CA ASN A 66 24.67 17.68 16.02
C ASN A 66 24.17 19.04 16.53
N ASP A 67 23.94 20.00 15.63
CA ASP A 67 23.37 21.29 16.02
C ASP A 67 21.93 21.17 16.51
N GLU A 68 21.11 20.35 15.87
CA GLU A 68 19.73 20.14 16.30
C GLU A 68 19.60 19.32 17.59
N PHE A 69 20.50 18.36 17.82
CA PHE A 69 20.49 17.51 19.01
C PHE A 69 20.51 18.27 20.33
N LYS A 70 21.06 19.50 20.31
CA LYS A 70 21.06 20.41 21.46
C LYS A 70 19.64 20.70 21.97
N THR A 71 18.60 20.50 21.14
CA THR A 71 17.22 20.88 21.44
C THR A 71 16.17 19.80 21.14
N LYS A 72 16.50 18.76 20.36
CA LYS A 72 15.54 17.77 19.87
C LYS A 72 16.13 16.36 19.89
N ASN A 73 15.26 15.35 19.92
CA ASN A 73 15.66 13.99 19.58
C ASN A 73 15.92 13.92 18.06
N VAL A 74 17.06 13.36 17.67
CA VAL A 74 17.51 13.26 16.27
C VAL A 74 17.69 11.82 15.81
N LYS A 75 17.20 10.85 16.61
CA LYS A 75 17.39 9.42 16.31
C LYS A 75 16.82 9.04 14.94
N ASP A 76 15.66 9.56 14.58
CA ASP A 76 15.04 9.38 13.28
C ASP A 76 15.93 9.85 12.12
N LYS A 77 16.67 10.95 12.29
CA LYS A 77 17.64 11.45 11.31
C LYS A 77 18.86 10.55 11.19
N CYS A 78 19.35 10.02 12.31
CA CYS A 78 20.44 9.05 12.33
C CYS A 78 20.05 7.72 11.66
N GLU A 79 18.83 7.23 11.90
CA GLU A 79 18.28 6.04 11.24
C GLU A 79 18.11 6.26 9.73
N TYR A 80 17.61 7.43 9.32
CA TYR A 80 17.54 7.80 7.91
C TYR A 80 18.94 7.85 7.28
N LEU A 81 19.92 8.46 7.96
CA LEU A 81 21.30 8.53 7.45
C LEU A 81 21.92 7.13 7.33
N ASN A 82 21.67 6.23 8.28
CA ASN A 82 22.09 4.84 8.21
C ASN A 82 21.49 4.14 6.97
N TYR A 83 20.19 4.29 6.73
CA TYR A 83 19.54 3.80 5.52
C TYR A 83 20.18 4.40 4.25
N PHE A 84 20.35 5.72 4.21
CA PHE A 84 20.92 6.42 3.05
C PHE A 84 22.31 5.89 2.68
N ILE A 85 23.18 5.71 3.67
CA ILE A 85 24.53 5.16 3.45
C ILE A 85 24.43 3.76 2.88
N ASN A 86 23.72 2.85 3.56
CA ASN A 86 23.57 1.46 3.11
C ASN A 86 22.99 1.36 1.69
N PHE A 87 21.98 2.17 1.37
CA PHE A 87 21.33 2.18 0.06
C PHE A 87 22.27 2.64 -1.06
N ASN A 88 23.17 3.59 -0.78
CA ASN A 88 24.05 4.20 -1.77
C ASN A 88 25.45 3.54 -1.89
N ILE A 89 25.76 2.48 -1.14
CA ILE A 89 27.04 1.76 -1.29
C ILE A 89 27.24 1.29 -2.75
N LYS A 90 26.18 0.70 -3.34
CA LYS A 90 26.25 0.14 -4.70
C LYS A 90 26.12 1.17 -5.82
N SER A 91 25.57 2.37 -5.55
CA SER A 91 25.55 3.45 -6.55
C SER A 91 26.95 4.02 -6.79
N VAL A 92 27.86 3.84 -5.82
CA VAL A 92 29.27 4.23 -5.92
C VAL A 92 30.12 3.14 -6.56
N LYS A 93 29.86 1.85 -6.24
CA LYS A 93 30.57 0.70 -6.86
C LYS A 93 29.62 -0.48 -7.09
N THR A 94 29.29 -0.74 -8.34
CA THR A 94 28.22 -1.69 -8.75
C THR A 94 28.57 -3.16 -8.54
N ASP A 95 29.85 -3.52 -8.65
CA ASP A 95 30.33 -4.91 -8.65
C ASP A 95 30.69 -5.44 -7.25
N VAL A 96 30.20 -4.78 -6.19
CA VAL A 96 30.52 -5.18 -4.82
C VAL A 96 29.45 -6.12 -4.29
N ASP A 97 29.83 -7.39 -4.15
CA ASP A 97 29.01 -8.40 -3.48
C ASP A 97 29.01 -8.22 -1.96
N ASP A 98 30.12 -7.75 -1.40
CA ASP A 98 30.30 -7.57 0.04
C ASP A 98 30.02 -6.14 0.52
N THR A 99 28.73 -5.80 0.60
CA THR A 99 28.29 -4.49 1.12
C THR A 99 28.54 -4.34 2.63
N PHE A 100 28.69 -5.44 3.36
CA PHE A 100 28.94 -5.42 4.80
C PHE A 100 30.34 -4.87 5.10
N ASN A 101 31.37 -5.39 4.42
CA ASN A 101 32.73 -4.92 4.59
C ASN A 101 32.89 -3.45 4.17
N LEU A 102 32.28 -3.04 3.05
CA LEU A 102 32.29 -1.63 2.66
C LEU A 102 31.60 -0.73 3.70
N PHE A 103 30.42 -1.12 4.18
CA PHE A 103 29.72 -0.34 5.21
C PHE A 103 30.59 -0.18 6.46
N ASN A 104 31.24 -1.25 6.92
CA ASN A 104 32.12 -1.20 8.09
C ASN A 104 33.35 -0.33 7.86
N LYS A 105 33.96 -0.35 6.66
CA LYS A 105 35.05 0.57 6.31
C LYS A 105 34.58 2.03 6.34
N ILE A 106 33.41 2.33 5.77
CA ILE A 106 32.81 3.68 5.82
C ILE A 106 32.63 4.11 7.27
N ARG A 107 31.96 3.27 8.08
CA ARG A 107 31.70 3.52 9.50
C ARG A 107 32.98 3.79 10.28
N SER A 108 34.01 2.97 10.07
CA SER A 108 35.32 3.14 10.71
C SER A 108 36.01 4.42 10.26
N GLY A 109 35.99 4.75 8.98
CA GLY A 109 36.57 5.98 8.45
C GLY A 109 35.93 7.24 9.04
N PHE A 110 34.60 7.27 9.16
CA PHE A 110 33.90 8.34 9.86
C PHE A 110 34.27 8.39 11.35
N ASN A 111 34.34 7.24 12.04
CA ASN A 111 34.73 7.20 13.44
C ASN A 111 36.18 7.66 13.68
N GLU A 112 37.09 7.42 12.73
CA GLU A 112 38.49 7.82 12.84
C GLU A 112 38.69 9.32 12.54
N LYS A 113 38.09 9.83 11.45
CA LYS A 113 38.35 11.19 10.96
C LYS A 113 37.33 12.24 11.37
N LEU A 114 36.14 11.81 11.77
CA LEU A 114 34.96 12.65 12.04
C LEU A 114 34.20 12.15 13.28
N ASN A 115 34.95 11.75 14.32
CA ASN A 115 34.40 11.15 15.53
C ASN A 115 33.34 12.06 16.19
N SER A 116 33.65 13.34 16.35
CA SER A 116 32.74 14.34 16.93
C SER A 116 31.40 14.39 16.19
N GLU A 117 31.44 14.30 14.87
CA GLU A 117 30.28 14.43 14.00
C GLU A 117 29.45 13.15 14.01
N ILE A 118 30.08 11.98 13.90
CA ILE A 118 29.39 10.69 13.78
C ILE A 118 28.90 10.14 15.12
N LYS A 119 29.50 10.54 16.24
CA LYS A 119 29.26 9.95 17.58
C LYS A 119 27.78 9.82 17.92
N ILE A 120 27.00 10.85 17.62
CA ILE A 120 25.57 10.89 17.90
C ILE A 120 24.75 9.82 17.14
N CYS A 121 25.18 9.48 15.93
CA CYS A 121 24.51 8.49 15.09
C CYS A 121 25.16 7.11 15.17
N MET A 122 26.24 6.94 15.93
CA MET A 122 27.06 5.73 15.90
C MET A 122 26.31 4.46 16.33
N GLU A 123 25.28 4.59 17.17
CA GLU A 123 24.40 3.49 17.57
C GLU A 123 23.43 3.07 16.45
N SER A 124 22.99 4.01 15.61
CA SER A 124 22.14 3.75 14.43
C SER A 124 22.93 3.22 13.24
N MET A 125 24.23 3.51 13.15
CA MET A 125 25.11 3.11 12.03
C MET A 125 25.37 1.60 11.99
N LYS A 126 24.45 0.85 11.39
CA LYS A 126 24.49 -0.61 11.26
C LYS A 126 24.24 -1.02 9.81
N HIS A 127 24.96 -2.04 9.35
CA HIS A 127 24.73 -2.60 8.03
C HIS A 127 23.31 -3.18 7.94
N ILE A 128 22.64 -2.92 6.83
CA ILE A 128 21.29 -3.39 6.53
C ILE A 128 21.37 -4.38 5.38
N LYS A 129 20.72 -5.53 5.54
CA LYS A 129 20.67 -6.54 4.49
C LYS A 129 19.93 -6.03 3.26
N LYS A 130 20.31 -6.54 2.09
CA LYS A 130 19.75 -6.10 0.80
C LYS A 130 18.23 -6.20 0.76
N GLU A 131 17.66 -7.29 1.28
CA GLU A 131 16.22 -7.52 1.29
C GLU A 131 15.49 -6.50 2.17
N GLU A 132 16.06 -6.17 3.33
CA GLU A 132 15.53 -5.16 4.24
C GLU A 132 15.63 -3.75 3.65
N LEU A 133 16.72 -3.42 2.95
CA LEU A 133 16.85 -2.13 2.23
C LEU A 133 15.77 -1.95 1.17
N ILE A 134 15.46 -3.01 0.43
CA ILE A 134 14.39 -2.98 -0.59
C ILE A 134 13.03 -2.75 0.08
N ASP A 135 12.77 -3.44 1.21
CA ASP A 135 11.54 -3.29 1.97
C ASP A 135 11.40 -1.88 2.56
N LEU A 136 12.46 -1.33 3.16
CA LEU A 136 12.50 0.05 3.65
C LEU A 136 12.26 1.07 2.54
N LYS A 137 12.87 0.85 1.36
CA LYS A 137 12.68 1.73 0.20
C LYS A 137 11.22 1.80 -0.21
N ILE A 138 10.55 0.66 -0.33
CA ILE A 138 9.14 0.60 -0.75
C ILE A 138 8.25 1.36 0.23
N LEU A 139 8.46 1.16 1.54
CA LEU A 139 7.69 1.85 2.56
C LEU A 139 7.97 3.36 2.57
N MET A 140 9.23 3.77 2.47
CA MET A 140 9.60 5.18 2.35
C MET A 140 8.96 5.83 1.11
N ASP A 141 9.01 5.15 -0.04
CA ASP A 141 8.39 5.62 -1.28
C ASP A 141 6.86 5.76 -1.11
N LEU A 142 6.20 4.85 -0.39
CA LEU A 142 4.75 4.93 -0.10
C LEU A 142 4.40 6.17 0.72
N PHE A 143 5.05 6.36 1.88
CA PHE A 143 4.83 7.56 2.69
C PHE A 143 5.16 8.82 1.90
N GLY A 144 6.28 8.82 1.17
CA GLY A 144 6.72 9.99 0.42
C GLY A 144 5.81 10.36 -0.75
N ASP A 145 5.32 9.38 -1.50
CA ASP A 145 4.35 9.61 -2.57
C ASP A 145 3.03 10.13 -2.00
N PHE A 146 2.59 9.65 -0.82
CA PHE A 146 1.39 10.18 -0.18
C PHE A 146 1.57 11.61 0.34
N GLU A 147 2.70 11.94 0.97
CA GLU A 147 3.01 13.31 1.38
C GLU A 147 3.06 14.28 0.20
N LYS A 148 3.51 13.83 -0.97
CA LYS A 148 3.47 14.62 -2.20
C LYS A 148 2.05 14.75 -2.74
N PHE A 149 1.29 13.67 -2.72
CA PHE A 149 -0.11 13.67 -3.15
C PHE A 149 -0.95 14.69 -2.36
N LYS A 150 -0.77 14.77 -1.05
CA LYS A 150 -1.43 15.78 -0.19
C LYS A 150 -1.04 17.24 -0.49
N ARG A 151 0.11 17.45 -1.12
CA ARG A 151 0.65 18.79 -1.45
C ARG A 151 0.33 19.23 -2.88
N ILE A 152 -0.40 18.43 -3.65
CA ILE A 152 -0.93 18.84 -4.96
C ILE A 152 -1.88 20.02 -4.71
N ASP A 153 -1.67 21.13 -5.40
CA ASP A 153 -2.58 22.27 -5.36
C ASP A 153 -3.77 22.05 -6.31
N GLU A 154 -4.88 22.73 -6.03
CA GLU A 154 -6.10 22.63 -6.85
C GLU A 154 -5.87 23.06 -8.32
N GLU A 155 -4.88 23.92 -8.60
CA GLU A 155 -4.55 24.35 -9.97
C GLU A 155 -3.86 23.25 -10.79
N SER A 156 -3.23 22.27 -10.14
CA SER A 156 -2.56 21.11 -10.75
C SER A 156 -3.42 19.84 -10.83
N GLU A 157 -4.75 19.97 -10.67
CA GLU A 157 -5.77 18.91 -10.83
C GLU A 157 -5.56 18.00 -12.06
N LEU A 158 -4.87 18.50 -13.08
CA LEU A 158 -4.53 17.76 -14.30
C LEU A 158 -3.60 16.56 -14.08
N ASN A 159 -2.89 16.43 -12.95
CA ASN A 159 -1.94 15.32 -12.77
C ASN A 159 -1.99 14.63 -11.39
N CYS A 160 -3.02 13.80 -11.19
CA CYS A 160 -3.19 12.94 -10.02
C CYS A 160 -2.32 11.66 -10.03
N SER A 161 -1.38 11.53 -10.97
CA SER A 161 -0.59 10.30 -11.17
C SER A 161 0.22 9.88 -9.93
N ILE A 162 0.64 10.83 -9.10
CA ILE A 162 1.33 10.54 -7.83
C ILE A 162 0.40 9.79 -6.88
N GLY A 163 -0.87 10.22 -6.77
CA GLY A 163 -1.87 9.53 -5.96
C GLY A 163 -2.19 8.13 -6.49
N GLU A 164 -2.38 7.99 -7.80
CA GLU A 164 -2.60 6.70 -8.46
C GLU A 164 -1.42 5.73 -8.25
N LYS A 165 -0.18 6.23 -8.41
CA LYS A 165 1.05 5.49 -8.16
C LYS A 165 1.15 5.05 -6.70
N CYS A 166 0.77 5.91 -5.76
CA CYS A 166 0.77 5.62 -4.33
C CYS A 166 -0.19 4.46 -4.00
N VAL A 167 -1.45 4.54 -4.47
CA VAL A 167 -2.46 3.48 -4.32
C VAL A 167 -1.97 2.17 -4.95
N LYS A 168 -1.45 2.23 -6.18
CA LYS A 168 -0.93 1.04 -6.87
C LYS A 168 0.21 0.38 -6.10
N SER A 169 1.17 1.17 -5.64
CA SER A 169 2.33 0.68 -4.87
C SER A 169 1.89 0.02 -3.57
N TYR A 170 0.83 0.53 -2.93
CA TYR A 170 0.26 -0.09 -1.74
C TYR A 170 -0.34 -1.46 -2.07
N MET A 171 -1.16 -1.55 -3.12
CA MET A 171 -1.77 -2.80 -3.56
C MET A 171 -0.74 -3.87 -3.90
N ASP A 172 0.32 -3.49 -4.62
CA ASP A 172 1.42 -4.39 -4.97
C ASP A 172 2.18 -4.88 -3.72
N SER A 173 2.25 -4.05 -2.68
CA SER A 173 2.90 -4.37 -1.40
C SER A 173 2.11 -5.37 -0.55
N LEU A 174 0.79 -5.49 -0.73
CA LEU A 174 -0.06 -6.42 0.04
C LEU A 174 0.38 -7.88 -0.10
N ASN A 175 0.85 -8.26 -1.30
CA ASN A 175 1.29 -9.64 -1.56
C ASN A 175 2.51 -10.03 -0.71
N LYS A 176 3.36 -9.08 -0.32
CA LYS A 176 4.52 -9.36 0.56
C LYS A 176 4.10 -9.78 1.97
N CYS A 177 2.87 -9.48 2.36
CA CYS A 177 2.33 -9.82 3.67
C CYS A 177 1.63 -11.18 3.72
N LYS A 178 1.62 -11.94 2.62
CA LYS A 178 1.09 -13.31 2.57
C LYS A 178 1.88 -14.29 3.42
N ASP A 179 3.20 -14.11 3.47
CA ASP A 179 4.09 -14.96 4.24
C ASP A 179 4.40 -14.34 5.60
N ASN A 180 4.33 -15.14 6.67
CA ASN A 180 4.63 -14.71 8.05
C ASN A 180 6.08 -14.22 8.27
N ASN A 181 6.93 -14.24 7.24
CA ASN A 181 8.34 -13.84 7.32
C ASN A 181 8.57 -12.32 7.21
N LYS A 182 7.54 -11.53 6.88
CA LYS A 182 7.64 -10.07 6.67
C LYS A 182 6.91 -9.22 7.71
N ILE A 183 6.85 -9.70 8.96
CA ILE A 183 6.10 -9.06 10.06
C ILE A 183 6.40 -7.56 10.20
N LYS A 184 7.68 -7.16 10.22
CA LYS A 184 8.08 -5.74 10.37
C LYS A 184 7.56 -4.87 9.23
N PHE A 185 7.75 -5.31 7.98
CA PHE A 185 7.24 -4.62 6.80
C PHE A 185 5.72 -4.45 6.86
N CYS A 186 5.00 -5.53 7.20
CA CYS A 186 3.54 -5.53 7.24
C CYS A 186 2.96 -4.70 8.37
N ASN A 187 3.65 -4.60 9.51
CA ASN A 187 3.25 -3.70 10.59
C ASN A 187 3.32 -2.24 10.17
N ILE A 188 4.36 -1.85 9.43
CA ILE A 188 4.46 -0.48 8.88
C ILE A 188 3.44 -0.26 7.77
N LEU A 189 3.24 -1.25 6.89
CA LEU A 189 2.23 -1.15 5.84
C LEU A 189 0.81 -0.97 6.43
N GLU A 190 0.51 -1.62 7.55
CA GLU A 190 -0.73 -1.43 8.31
C GLU A 190 -0.82 -0.02 8.92
N MET A 191 0.31 0.53 9.39
CA MET A 191 0.36 1.93 9.86
C MET A 191 0.09 2.91 8.71
N PHE A 192 0.69 2.68 7.54
CA PHE A 192 0.43 3.47 6.34
C PHE A 192 -1.04 3.37 5.92
N TYR A 193 -1.63 2.18 5.92
CA TYR A 193 -3.06 1.96 5.63
C TYR A 193 -3.96 2.84 6.51
N LYS A 194 -3.72 2.85 7.83
CA LYS A 194 -4.49 3.68 8.78
C LYS A 194 -4.33 5.16 8.47
N TYR A 195 -3.08 5.59 8.28
CA TYR A 195 -2.76 6.98 7.97
C TYR A 195 -3.42 7.45 6.67
N TYR A 196 -3.33 6.65 5.61
CA TYR A 196 -3.94 6.95 4.32
C TYR A 196 -5.47 7.04 4.44
N ASN A 197 -6.12 6.06 5.07
CA ASN A 197 -7.59 6.04 5.18
C ASN A 197 -8.15 7.11 6.11
N GLU A 198 -7.32 7.69 6.98
CA GLU A 198 -7.67 8.86 7.78
C GLU A 198 -7.55 10.16 6.97
N GLN A 199 -6.48 10.31 6.18
CA GLN A 199 -6.12 11.57 5.54
C GLN A 199 -6.63 11.71 4.10
N ALA A 200 -6.58 10.65 3.28
CA ALA A 200 -6.94 10.72 1.86
C ALA A 200 -8.40 11.14 1.60
N PRO A 201 -9.40 10.76 2.44
CA PRO A 201 -10.78 11.21 2.27
C PRO A 201 -11.02 12.69 2.51
N THR A 202 -10.12 13.40 3.20
CA THR A 202 -10.27 14.84 3.46
C THR A 202 -9.84 15.71 2.28
N LEU A 203 -9.20 15.12 1.27
CA LEU A 203 -8.77 15.81 0.06
C LEU A 203 -9.91 15.84 -0.97
N ASP A 204 -10.22 17.01 -1.50
CA ASP A 204 -11.34 17.29 -2.40
C ASP A 204 -10.97 17.34 -3.90
N TYR A 205 -9.68 17.45 -4.21
CA TYR A 205 -9.08 17.33 -5.55
C TYR A 205 -8.72 15.88 -5.89
N CYS A 206 -8.48 15.56 -7.17
CA CYS A 206 -8.08 14.21 -7.63
C CYS A 206 -9.08 13.08 -7.31
N LYS A 207 -10.37 13.31 -7.58
CA LYS A 207 -11.48 12.39 -7.24
C LYS A 207 -11.37 10.99 -7.85
N ASN A 208 -10.56 10.82 -8.90
CA ASN A 208 -10.24 9.52 -9.50
C ASN A 208 -9.34 8.63 -8.62
N VAL A 209 -8.59 9.21 -7.68
CA VAL A 209 -7.72 8.45 -6.78
C VAL A 209 -8.56 7.80 -5.66
N GLN A 210 -8.33 6.50 -5.44
CA GLN A 210 -9.03 5.72 -4.41
C GLN A 210 -8.79 6.28 -3.01
N ARG A 211 -9.87 6.61 -2.27
CA ARG A 211 -9.79 7.25 -0.94
C ARG A 211 -9.65 6.29 0.23
N TYR A 212 -10.06 5.04 0.03
CA TYR A 212 -10.00 4.01 1.04
C TYR A 212 -9.28 2.81 0.48
N LEU A 213 -8.10 2.55 1.03
CA LEU A 213 -7.34 1.34 0.76
C LEU A 213 -7.99 0.15 1.49
N PRO A 214 -7.82 -1.09 0.98
CA PRO A 214 -8.22 -2.30 1.70
C PRO A 214 -7.24 -2.59 2.84
N PRO A 215 -7.69 -3.20 3.96
CA PRO A 215 -6.83 -3.54 5.10
C PRO A 215 -5.81 -4.62 4.75
N VAL A 216 -4.61 -4.55 5.34
CA VAL A 216 -3.51 -5.49 5.04
C VAL A 216 -3.91 -6.92 5.38
N LYS A 217 -4.47 -7.16 6.57
CA LYS A 217 -4.89 -8.50 7.02
C LYS A 217 -6.17 -8.99 6.34
N GLY A 218 -7.14 -8.10 6.11
CA GLY A 218 -8.42 -8.48 5.50
C GLY A 218 -8.30 -8.89 4.03
N TYR A 219 -7.36 -8.29 3.30
CA TYR A 219 -7.06 -8.66 1.92
C TYR A 219 -6.55 -10.11 1.81
N LEU A 220 -5.66 -10.53 2.72
CA LEU A 220 -5.11 -11.90 2.74
C LEU A 220 -6.21 -12.94 2.98
N ASN A 221 -7.12 -12.63 3.91
CA ASN A 221 -8.27 -13.48 4.19
C ASN A 221 -9.19 -13.58 2.97
N ALA A 222 -9.52 -12.46 2.32
CA ALA A 222 -10.36 -12.46 1.12
C ALA A 222 -9.75 -13.29 -0.02
N VAL A 223 -8.45 -13.15 -0.28
CA VAL A 223 -7.75 -13.96 -1.29
C VAL A 223 -7.76 -15.45 -0.90
N SER A 224 -7.52 -15.78 0.37
CA SER A 224 -7.53 -17.16 0.86
C SER A 224 -8.92 -17.80 0.74
N TYR A 225 -9.97 -17.06 1.12
CA TYR A 225 -11.36 -17.51 0.96
C TYR A 225 -11.74 -17.67 -0.51
N ALA A 226 -11.29 -16.77 -1.39
CA ALA A 226 -11.54 -16.91 -2.83
C ALA A 226 -10.90 -18.19 -3.39
N VAL A 227 -9.65 -18.48 -3.02
CA VAL A 227 -8.97 -19.72 -3.43
C VAL A 227 -9.68 -20.95 -2.87
N ILE A 228 -10.05 -20.96 -1.59
CA ILE A 228 -10.79 -22.07 -0.97
C ILE A 228 -12.12 -22.29 -1.69
N ALA A 229 -12.88 -21.22 -1.98
CA ALA A 229 -14.17 -21.29 -2.65
C ALA A 229 -14.07 -21.95 -4.04
N VAL A 230 -13.00 -21.65 -4.78
CA VAL A 230 -12.74 -22.26 -6.12
C VAL A 230 -12.60 -23.77 -6.04
N TYR A 231 -12.06 -24.32 -4.95
CA TYR A 231 -11.93 -25.77 -4.78
C TYR A 231 -13.12 -26.41 -4.06
N THR A 232 -13.70 -25.75 -3.06
CA THR A 232 -14.81 -26.31 -2.28
C THR A 232 -16.11 -26.37 -3.05
N ILE A 233 -16.40 -25.38 -3.92
CA ILE A 233 -17.64 -25.35 -4.70
C ILE A 233 -17.72 -26.54 -5.69
N PRO A 234 -16.70 -26.84 -6.53
CA PRO A 234 -16.75 -28.00 -7.41
C PRO A 234 -16.78 -29.33 -6.68
N ILE A 235 -16.04 -29.46 -5.56
CA ILE A 235 -16.06 -30.67 -4.73
C ILE A 235 -17.46 -30.88 -4.15
N LEU A 236 -18.07 -29.84 -3.60
CA LEU A 236 -19.43 -29.90 -3.05
C LEU A 236 -20.46 -30.24 -4.13
N LEU A 237 -20.37 -29.62 -5.31
CA LEU A 237 -21.26 -29.95 -6.44
C LEU A 237 -21.08 -31.41 -6.90
N SER A 238 -19.85 -31.90 -6.93
CA SER A 238 -19.52 -33.28 -7.31
C SER A 238 -20.03 -34.28 -6.29
N THR A 239 -19.86 -34.01 -4.98
CA THR A 239 -20.37 -34.90 -3.92
C THR A 239 -21.90 -34.91 -3.89
N VAL A 240 -22.56 -33.75 -4.05
CA VAL A 240 -24.02 -33.69 -4.18
C VAL A 240 -24.50 -34.46 -5.41
N PHE A 241 -23.80 -34.36 -6.55
CA PHE A 241 -24.13 -35.11 -7.76
C PHE A 241 -23.98 -36.63 -7.56
N LEU A 242 -22.92 -37.08 -6.89
CA LEU A 242 -22.71 -38.49 -6.56
C LEU A 242 -23.75 -39.00 -5.57
N LEU A 243 -24.08 -38.23 -4.52
CA LEU A 243 -25.15 -38.58 -3.57
C LEU A 243 -26.51 -38.64 -4.27
N TYR A 244 -26.81 -37.69 -5.16
CA TYR A 244 -28.02 -37.72 -5.97
C TYR A 244 -28.10 -38.98 -6.87
N LYS A 245 -26.96 -39.44 -7.41
CA LYS A 245 -26.90 -40.59 -8.32
C LYS A 245 -26.87 -41.96 -7.59
N PHE A 246 -26.25 -42.05 -6.43
CA PHE A 246 -25.93 -43.33 -5.77
C PHE A 246 -26.62 -43.55 -4.42
N THR A 247 -27.28 -42.54 -3.85
CA THR A 247 -28.11 -42.68 -2.64
C THR A 247 -29.59 -42.83 -3.04
N PRO A 248 -30.44 -43.61 -2.32
CA PRO A 248 -31.87 -43.78 -2.63
C PRO A 248 -32.72 -42.50 -2.55
N LEU A 249 -32.09 -41.33 -2.38
CA LEU A 249 -32.69 -40.01 -2.47
C LEU A 249 -33.21 -39.67 -3.89
N GLN A 250 -32.68 -40.32 -4.93
CA GLN A 250 -33.19 -40.16 -6.31
C GLN A 250 -34.70 -40.49 -6.38
N SER A 251 -35.13 -41.53 -5.66
CA SER A 251 -36.53 -41.97 -5.60
C SER A 251 -37.41 -41.04 -4.78
N TRP A 252 -36.84 -40.28 -3.83
CA TRP A 252 -37.59 -39.35 -2.97
C TRP A 252 -37.68 -37.93 -3.54
N ILE A 253 -36.63 -37.46 -4.20
CA ILE A 253 -36.53 -36.08 -4.72
C ILE A 253 -37.19 -35.94 -6.10
N ARG A 254 -37.08 -36.97 -6.97
CA ARG A 254 -37.62 -36.92 -8.35
C ARG A 254 -39.13 -36.64 -8.40
N PRO A 255 -39.98 -37.25 -7.54
CA PRO A 255 -41.41 -36.93 -7.50
C PRO A 255 -41.67 -35.46 -7.16
N GLN A 256 -40.97 -34.91 -6.16
CA GLN A 256 -41.14 -33.52 -5.73
C GLN A 256 -40.75 -32.51 -6.82
N ILE A 257 -39.68 -32.78 -7.57
CA ILE A 257 -39.27 -31.93 -8.70
C ILE A 257 -40.32 -31.95 -9.80
N VAL A 258 -40.90 -33.11 -10.11
CA VAL A 258 -41.97 -33.24 -11.11
C VAL A 258 -43.22 -32.48 -10.68
N GLU A 259 -43.59 -32.58 -9.40
CA GLU A 259 -44.73 -31.88 -8.83
C GLU A 259 -44.55 -30.36 -8.87
N LYS A 260 -43.38 -29.85 -8.47
CA LYS A 260 -43.04 -28.41 -8.56
C LYS A 260 -43.01 -27.90 -10.00
N LYS A 261 -42.49 -28.70 -10.95
CA LYS A 261 -42.52 -28.35 -12.39
C LYS A 261 -43.95 -28.31 -12.94
N LYS A 262 -44.82 -29.22 -12.50
CA LYS A 262 -46.24 -29.23 -12.88
C LYS A 262 -46.96 -28.01 -12.33
N LEU A 263 -46.71 -27.66 -11.06
CA LEU A 263 -47.27 -26.48 -10.41
C LEU A 263 -46.83 -25.19 -11.10
N LEU A 264 -45.55 -25.08 -11.47
CA LEU A 264 -45.04 -23.92 -12.23
C LEU A 264 -45.69 -23.80 -13.62
N LYS A 265 -45.82 -24.92 -14.34
CA LYS A 265 -46.52 -24.92 -15.64
C LYS A 265 -47.98 -24.50 -15.50
N ASN A 266 -48.68 -24.98 -14.48
CA ASN A 266 -50.05 -24.59 -14.20
C ASN A 266 -50.15 -23.09 -13.90
N LEU A 267 -49.25 -22.53 -13.08
CA LEU A 267 -49.21 -21.10 -12.78
C LEU A 267 -48.86 -20.25 -14.01
N GLN A 268 -47.98 -20.74 -14.90
CA GLN A 268 -47.68 -20.06 -16.16
C GLN A 268 -48.87 -20.09 -17.12
N GLU A 269 -49.57 -21.22 -17.20
CA GLU A 269 -50.76 -21.38 -18.05
C GLU A 269 -51.94 -20.55 -17.53
N GLU A 270 -52.15 -20.49 -16.21
CA GLU A 270 -53.13 -19.60 -15.58
C GLU A 270 -52.79 -18.13 -15.82
N ASN A 271 -51.53 -17.73 -15.66
CA ASN A 271 -51.10 -16.36 -15.98
C ASN A 271 -51.34 -16.01 -17.45
N PHE A 272 -51.08 -16.93 -18.37
CA PHE A 272 -51.31 -16.71 -19.80
C PHE A 272 -52.81 -16.53 -20.10
N LYS A 273 -53.67 -17.36 -19.51
CA LYS A 273 -55.14 -17.25 -19.63
C LYS A 273 -55.69 -15.96 -19.02
N LEU A 274 -55.16 -15.54 -17.86
CA LEU A 274 -55.53 -14.25 -17.24
C LEU A 274 -55.13 -13.06 -18.13
N GLN A 275 -53.94 -13.11 -18.75
CA GLN A 275 -53.46 -12.06 -19.63
C GLN A 275 -54.26 -11.99 -20.95
N GLU A 276 -54.69 -13.14 -21.49
CA GLU A 276 -55.55 -13.21 -22.66
C GLU A 276 -56.97 -12.67 -22.37
N ASN A 277 -57.56 -13.06 -21.24
CA ASN A 277 -58.87 -12.54 -20.79
C ASN A 277 -58.83 -11.02 -20.53
N TYR A 278 -57.75 -10.50 -19.97
CA TYR A 278 -57.57 -9.06 -19.78
C TYR A 278 -57.55 -8.31 -21.12
N LYS A 279 -56.81 -8.82 -22.12
CA LYS A 279 -56.76 -8.22 -23.47
C LYS A 279 -58.10 -8.25 -24.20
N ILE A 280 -58.88 -9.32 -24.04
CA ILE A 280 -60.23 -9.42 -24.62
C ILE A 280 -61.16 -8.37 -23.97
N ASN A 281 -61.12 -8.24 -22.64
CA ASN A 281 -61.91 -7.25 -21.92
C ASN A 281 -61.51 -5.80 -22.27
N GLU A 282 -60.23 -5.54 -22.55
CA GLU A 282 -59.74 -4.23 -22.98
C GLU A 282 -60.15 -3.88 -24.42
N ALA A 283 -60.26 -4.88 -25.30
CA ALA A 283 -60.78 -4.69 -26.65
C ALA A 283 -62.30 -4.45 -26.67
N ASP A 284 -63.06 -5.15 -25.82
CA ASP A 284 -64.51 -4.91 -25.67
C ASP A 284 -64.82 -3.55 -25.01
N THR A 285 -63.99 -3.08 -24.08
CA THR A 285 -64.16 -1.73 -23.50
C THR A 285 -63.81 -0.60 -24.47
N ARG A 286 -62.93 -0.83 -25.45
CA ARG A 286 -62.65 0.14 -26.53
C ARG A 286 -63.75 0.24 -27.59
N ASN A 287 -64.62 -0.77 -27.72
CA ASN A 287 -65.76 -0.74 -28.64
C ASN A 287 -67.02 -0.09 -28.05
N ASN A 288 -67.05 0.14 -26.73
CA ASN A 288 -68.11 0.91 -26.07
C ASN A 288 -67.62 2.32 -25.77
N GLU A 289 -67.61 3.16 -26.80
CA GLU A 289 -67.49 4.61 -26.69
C GLU A 289 -68.74 5.15 -25.97
N PHE A 290 -68.69 5.17 -24.63
CA PHE A 290 -69.75 5.77 -23.82
C PHE A 290 -69.76 7.28 -24.04
N ASN A 291 -70.77 7.76 -24.78
CA ASN A 291 -71.16 9.16 -24.87
C ASN A 291 -71.47 9.73 -23.47
N LEU A 292 -70.53 10.47 -22.89
CA LEU A 292 -70.79 11.33 -21.74
C LEU A 292 -71.38 12.66 -22.25
N GLY A 293 -72.70 12.75 -22.24
CA GLY A 293 -73.42 14.01 -22.43
C GLY A 293 -73.17 14.96 -21.27
N TYR A 294 -72.41 16.03 -21.50
CA TYR A 294 -72.28 17.17 -20.59
C TYR A 294 -73.61 17.93 -20.55
N ASN A 295 -74.33 17.88 -19.43
CA ASN A 295 -75.39 18.86 -19.14
C ASN A 295 -74.78 19.96 -18.26
N ALA A 296 -74.48 21.10 -18.88
CA ALA A 296 -74.23 22.34 -18.16
C ALA A 296 -75.58 22.94 -17.76
N VAL A 297 -75.83 23.10 -16.46
CA VAL A 297 -76.96 23.87 -15.95
C VAL A 297 -76.42 25.21 -15.46
N LEU A 298 -76.76 26.27 -16.21
CA LEU A 298 -76.83 27.63 -15.71
C LEU A 298 -78.16 27.81 -14.96
N ASN A 299 -78.09 28.06 -13.66
CA ASN A 299 -78.74 29.17 -12.95
C ASN A 299 -78.50 29.06 -11.44
#